data_AF-A0A0U9H1K4-F1
#
_entry.id   AF-A0A0U9H1K4-F1
#
_cell.length_a   1.000
_cell.length_b   1.000
_cell.length_c   1.000
_cell.angle_alpha   90.00
_cell.angle_beta   90.00
_cell.angle_gamma   90.00
#
_symmetry.space_group_name_H-M   'P 1'
#
loop_
_entity.id
_entity.type
_entity.pdbx_description
1 polymer ?
#
loop_
_entity_poly.entity_id
_entity_poly.type
_entity_poly.pdbx_seq_one_letter_code
_entity_poly.pdbx_strand_id
1 'polypeptide(L)'
;MSSLPVKRASIVQGRYVSILMVSIFFILYQGLCGRVLSLLFENNYYVYSWKDMLVLLCMAALIVAVGIPLYYGLTSFLMATGTLAFLYFFSIIFSLPSLTNVLGMEQEIIFNDLDPGLVLLVEKYIPFQTYVTLSLVTAILFYLSLKLSEQLFVKRAKVT
;
A
#
# COMPACT_ATOMS: atom_id res chain seq x y z
N MET A 1 9.52 19.19 -32.57
CA MET A 1 9.61 19.14 -31.09
C MET A 1 10.59 18.03 -30.72
N SER A 2 11.82 18.37 -30.37
CA SER A 2 12.79 17.41 -29.85
C SER A 2 12.44 17.15 -28.39
N SER A 3 11.86 15.99 -28.09
CA SER A 3 11.61 15.56 -26.72
C SER A 3 12.96 15.40 -26.01
N LEU A 4 13.11 16.06 -24.87
CA LEU A 4 14.30 15.94 -24.01
C LEU A 4 14.60 14.45 -23.79
N PRO A 5 15.88 14.01 -23.88
CA PRO A 5 16.25 12.61 -23.69
C PRO A 5 16.10 12.25 -22.21
N VAL A 6 14.86 11.96 -21.79
CA VAL A 6 14.59 11.47 -20.44
C VAL A 6 15.04 10.01 -20.36
N LYS A 7 15.94 9.72 -19.41
CA LYS A 7 16.37 8.34 -19.14
C LYS A 7 15.14 7.50 -18.79
N ARG A 8 14.97 6.36 -19.45
CA ARG A 8 13.82 5.45 -19.23
C ARG A 8 13.65 5.03 -17.77
N ALA A 9 14.75 4.82 -17.05
CA ALA A 9 14.74 4.54 -15.61
C ALA A 9 14.10 5.67 -14.80
N SER A 10 14.35 6.94 -15.18
CA SER A 10 13.76 8.10 -14.51
C SER A 10 12.24 8.17 -14.69
N ILE A 11 11.69 7.65 -15.80
CA ILE A 11 10.24 7.56 -16.00
C ILE A 11 9.62 6.58 -15.00
N VAL A 12 10.23 5.40 -14.85
CA VAL A 12 9.75 4.38 -13.90
C VAL A 12 9.86 4.91 -12.47
N GLN A 13 11.03 5.42 -12.08
CA GLN A 13 11.27 6.02 -10.76
C GLN A 13 10.29 7.15 -10.46
N GLY A 14 10.04 8.03 -11.43
CA GLY A 14 9.09 9.13 -11.29
C GLY A 14 7.68 8.65 -10.92
N ARG A 15 7.21 7.52 -11.49
CA ARG A 15 5.90 6.95 -11.15
C ARG A 15 5.84 6.36 -9.75
N TYR A 16 6.88 5.64 -9.33
CA TYR A 16 6.97 5.12 -7.96
C TYR A 16 6.94 6.27 -6.95
N VAL A 17 7.76 7.29 -7.18
CA VAL A 17 7.82 8.48 -6.30
C VAL A 17 6.49 9.24 -6.32
N SER A 18 5.88 9.47 -7.48
CA SER A 18 4.62 10.22 -7.56
C SER A 18 3.49 9.52 -6.81
N ILE A 19 3.34 8.20 -6.98
CA ILE A 19 2.29 7.44 -6.29
C ILE A 19 2.56 7.40 -4.80
N LEU A 20 3.81 7.17 -4.38
CA LEU A 20 4.17 7.16 -2.96
C LEU A 20 3.92 8.52 -2.30
N MET A 21 4.26 9.63 -2.97
CA MET A 21 3.97 10.99 -2.48
C MET A 21 2.46 11.20 -2.31
N VAL A 22 1.66 10.79 -3.29
CA VAL A 22 0.19 10.85 -3.20
C VAL A 22 -0.31 10.04 -1.99
N SER A 23 0.20 8.82 -1.79
CA SER A 23 -0.15 8.01 -0.63
C SER A 23 0.21 8.68 0.70
N ILE A 24 1.39 9.29 0.80
CA ILE A 24 1.80 10.06 1.98
C ILE A 24 0.81 11.20 2.24
N PHE A 25 0.44 11.96 1.21
CA PHE A 25 -0.56 13.03 1.34
C PHE A 25 -1.90 12.51 1.82
N PHE A 26 -2.40 11.40 1.27
CA PHE A 26 -3.67 10.80 1.70
C PHE A 26 -3.64 10.35 3.17
N ILE A 27 -2.55 9.70 3.61
CA ILE A 27 -2.40 9.23 5.00
C ILE A 27 -2.35 10.42 5.97
N LEU A 28 -1.57 11.46 5.63
CA LEU A 28 -1.50 12.69 6.44
C LEU A 28 -2.85 13.41 6.49
N TYR A 29 -3.53 13.51 5.34
CA TYR A 29 -4.87 14.10 5.26
C TYR A 29 -5.85 13.34 6.15
N GLN A 30 -5.88 12.01 6.08
CA GLN A 30 -6.76 11.19 6.91
C GLN A 30 -6.44 11.33 8.41
N GLY A 31 -5.16 11.38 8.78
CA GLY A 31 -4.75 11.64 10.15
C GLY A 31 -5.18 13.02 10.67
N LEU A 32 -5.10 14.05 9.82
CA LEU A 32 -5.59 15.40 10.16
C LEU A 32 -7.11 15.43 10.31
N CYS A 33 -7.85 14.83 9.36
CA CYS A 33 -9.30 14.71 9.44
C CYS A 33 -9.74 14.01 10.73
N GLY A 34 -9.10 12.89 11.08
CA GLY A 34 -9.39 12.16 12.32
C GLY A 34 -9.23 13.05 13.57
N ARG A 35 -8.16 13.84 13.64
CA ARG A 35 -7.93 14.79 14.75
C ARG A 35 -8.93 15.94 14.77
N VAL A 36 -9.33 16.46 13.62
CA VAL A 36 -10.32 17.53 13.55
C VAL A 36 -11.69 17.00 13.99
N LEU A 37 -12.07 15.81 13.55
CA LEU A 37 -13.33 15.17 13.94
C LEU A 37 -13.37 14.86 15.44
N SER A 38 -12.28 14.36 16.01
CA SER A 38 -12.21 14.09 17.46
C SER A 38 -12.30 15.35 18.33
N LEU A 39 -12.02 16.54 17.77
CA LEU A 39 -12.16 17.82 18.47
C LEU A 39 -13.56 18.44 18.32
N LEU A 40 -14.27 18.13 17.23
CA LEU A 40 -15.57 18.73 16.90
C LEU A 40 -16.76 17.92 17.39
N PHE A 41 -16.59 16.63 17.61
CA PHE A 41 -17.67 15.72 17.99
C PHE A 41 -17.31 14.98 19.29
N GLU A 42 -18.27 14.86 20.20
CA GLU A 42 -18.12 14.13 21.48
C GLU A 42 -18.04 12.60 21.34
N ASN A 43 -18.16 12.08 20.10
CA ASN A 43 -17.98 10.66 19.83
C ASN A 43 -16.49 10.30 19.88
N ASN A 44 -16.18 9.13 20.45
CA ASN A 44 -14.85 8.54 20.49
C ASN A 44 -14.40 8.08 19.08
N TYR A 45 -14.11 9.03 18.18
CA TYR A 45 -13.53 8.72 16.89
C TYR A 45 -12.10 8.22 17.05
N TYR A 46 -11.76 7.12 16.36
CA TYR A 46 -10.39 6.63 16.38
C TYR A 46 -9.46 7.60 15.64
N VAL A 47 -8.43 8.06 16.35
CA VAL A 47 -7.39 8.93 15.81
C VAL A 47 -6.16 8.10 15.50
N TYR A 48 -5.75 8.12 14.24
CA TYR A 48 -4.56 7.40 13.79
C TYR A 48 -3.31 7.84 14.57
N SER A 49 -2.67 6.86 15.20
CA SER A 49 -1.37 7.03 15.81
C SER A 49 -0.26 6.95 14.74
N TRP A 50 0.97 7.27 15.14
CA TRP A 50 2.12 7.14 14.24
C TRP A 50 2.32 5.70 13.74
N LYS A 51 1.93 4.69 14.54
CA LYS A 51 2.01 3.27 14.18
C LYS A 51 1.06 2.95 13.03
N ASP A 52 -0.17 3.45 13.08
CA ASP A 52 -1.16 3.29 12.02
C ASP A 52 -0.67 3.92 10.72
N MET A 53 -0.17 5.17 10.81
CA MET A 53 0.37 5.88 9.65
C MET A 53 1.53 5.12 8.99
N LEU A 54 2.42 4.53 9.80
CA LEU A 54 3.54 3.74 9.30
C LEU A 54 3.06 2.45 8.62
N VAL A 55 2.11 1.72 9.24
CA VAL A 55 1.55 0.48 8.67
C VAL A 55 0.83 0.78 7.36
N LEU A 56 0.03 1.85 7.29
CA LEU A 56 -0.65 2.29 6.07
C LEU A 56 0.33 2.68 4.97
N LEU A 57 1.42 3.37 5.33
CA LEU A 57 2.45 3.74 4.37
C LEU A 57 3.16 2.50 3.82
N CYS A 58 3.48 1.52 4.68
CA CYS A 58 4.06 0.26 4.26
C CYS A 58 3.10 -0.52 3.35
N MET A 59 1.80 -0.53 3.67
CA MET A 59 0.77 -1.16 2.85
C MET A 59 0.66 -0.50 1.47
N ALA A 60 0.63 0.84 1.42
CA ALA A 60 0.62 1.60 0.17
C ALA A 60 1.87 1.29 -0.68
N ALA A 61 3.06 1.26 -0.07
CA ALA A 61 4.29 0.90 -0.75
C ALA A 61 4.25 -0.54 -1.30
N LEU A 62 3.69 -1.50 -0.57
CA LEU A 62 3.51 -2.88 -1.04
C LEU A 62 2.53 -2.97 -2.22
N ILE A 63 1.41 -2.24 -2.16
CA ILE A 63 0.45 -2.18 -3.26
C ILE A 63 1.14 -1.64 -4.52
N VAL A 64 1.94 -0.59 -4.40
CA VAL A 64 2.74 -0.03 -5.50
C VAL A 64 3.75 -1.05 -6.01
N ALA A 65 4.45 -1.74 -5.09
CA ALA A 65 5.45 -2.75 -5.42
C ALA A 65 4.87 -3.96 -6.15
N VAL A 66 3.58 -4.28 -5.99
CA VAL A 66 2.93 -5.35 -6.75
C VAL A 66 2.29 -4.80 -8.03
N GLY A 67 1.63 -3.65 -7.95
CA GLY A 67 0.83 -3.10 -9.05
C GLY A 67 1.64 -2.58 -10.22
N ILE A 68 2.71 -1.82 -9.97
CA ILE A 68 3.48 -1.23 -11.06
C ILE A 68 4.14 -2.30 -11.97
N PRO A 69 4.82 -3.33 -11.44
CA PRO A 69 5.36 -4.39 -12.28
C PRO A 69 4.30 -5.10 -13.12
N LEU A 70 3.10 -5.32 -12.60
CA LEU A 70 2.00 -5.93 -13.35
C LEU A 70 1.59 -5.08 -14.55
N TYR A 71 1.46 -3.76 -14.37
CA TYR A 71 1.14 -2.84 -15.47
C TYR A 71 2.25 -2.77 -16.53
N TYR A 72 3.51 -2.98 -16.14
CA TYR A 72 4.61 -3.04 -17.12
C TYR A 72 4.74 -4.41 -17.80
N GLY A 73 4.51 -5.49 -17.06
CA GLY A 73 4.66 -6.86 -17.53
C GLY A 73 3.52 -7.33 -18.43
N LEU A 74 2.29 -6.86 -18.20
CA LEU A 74 1.13 -7.22 -19.00
C LEU A 74 0.93 -6.24 -20.15
N THR A 75 0.56 -6.77 -21.31
CA THR A 75 0.38 -5.98 -22.52
C THR A 75 -0.94 -5.20 -22.52
N SER A 76 -1.99 -5.79 -21.94
CA SER A 76 -3.34 -5.23 -21.86
C SER A 76 -3.61 -4.59 -20.49
N PHE A 77 -4.11 -3.36 -20.51
CA PHE A 77 -4.57 -2.65 -19.31
C PHE A 77 -5.69 -3.41 -18.60
N LEU A 78 -6.65 -3.98 -19.35
CA LEU A 78 -7.75 -4.75 -18.77
C LEU A 78 -7.26 -6.00 -18.05
N MET A 79 -6.25 -6.69 -18.61
CA MET A 79 -5.65 -7.84 -17.95
C MET A 79 -4.94 -7.42 -16.66
N ALA A 80 -4.13 -6.37 -16.68
CA ALA A 80 -3.42 -5.90 -15.48
C ALA A 80 -4.38 -5.48 -14.37
N THR A 81 -5.41 -4.72 -14.70
CA THR A 81 -6.43 -4.28 -13.73
C THR A 81 -7.26 -5.46 -13.23
N GLY A 82 -7.63 -6.40 -14.10
CA GLY A 82 -8.35 -7.63 -13.71
C GLY A 82 -7.52 -8.50 -12.76
N THR A 83 -6.23 -8.69 -13.04
CA THR A 83 -5.32 -9.42 -12.14
C THR A 83 -5.18 -8.71 -10.80
N LEU A 84 -5.06 -7.38 -10.79
CA LEU A 84 -5.00 -6.61 -9.55
C LEU A 84 -6.29 -6.70 -8.73
N ALA A 85 -7.46 -6.59 -9.37
CA ALA A 85 -8.75 -6.75 -8.71
C ALA A 85 -8.90 -8.15 -8.10
N PHE A 86 -8.46 -9.18 -8.83
CA PHE A 86 -8.45 -10.56 -8.34
C PHE A 86 -7.52 -10.73 -7.13
N LEU A 87 -6.29 -10.23 -7.19
CA LEU A 87 -5.35 -10.27 -6.07
C LEU A 87 -5.87 -9.51 -4.86
N TYR A 88 -6.51 -8.36 -5.07
CA TYR A 88 -7.15 -7.59 -4.02
C TYR A 88 -8.29 -8.37 -3.35
N PHE A 89 -9.18 -8.98 -4.13
CA PHE A 89 -10.25 -9.81 -3.60
C PHE A 89 -9.72 -11.01 -2.81
N PHE A 90 -8.68 -11.68 -3.32
CA PHE A 90 -7.98 -12.75 -2.59
C PHE A 90 -7.40 -12.24 -1.28
N SER A 91 -6.75 -11.07 -1.30
CA SER A 91 -6.17 -10.49 -0.08
C SER A 91 -7.23 -10.26 1.00
N ILE A 92 -8.42 -9.77 0.65
CA ILE A 92 -9.53 -9.59 1.58
C ILE A 92 -9.96 -10.92 2.18
N ILE A 93 -10.21 -11.94 1.34
CA ILE A 93 -10.67 -13.25 1.80
C ILE A 93 -9.67 -13.86 2.81
N PHE A 94 -8.37 -13.75 2.54
CA PHE A 94 -7.35 -14.33 3.42
C PHE A 94 -7.06 -13.46 4.65
N SER A 95 -7.19 -12.13 4.57
CA SER A 95 -6.95 -11.25 5.72
C SER A 95 -8.13 -11.19 6.69
N LEU A 96 -9.35 -11.35 6.20
CA LEU A 96 -10.57 -11.15 6.97
C LEU A 96 -10.63 -12.05 8.22
N PRO A 97 -10.35 -13.37 8.16
CA PRO A 97 -10.38 -14.23 9.34
C PRO A 97 -9.34 -13.85 10.40
N SER A 98 -8.14 -13.45 9.96
CA SER A 98 -7.09 -13.03 10.88
C SER A 98 -7.42 -11.69 11.53
N LEU A 99 -8.05 -10.77 10.78
CA LEU A 99 -8.48 -9.47 11.28
C LEU A 99 -9.61 -9.62 12.31
N THR A 100 -10.63 -10.43 12.02
CA THR A 100 -11.75 -10.66 12.96
C THR A 100 -11.27 -11.38 14.22
N ASN A 101 -10.33 -12.32 14.11
CA ASN A 101 -9.74 -13.02 15.26
C ASN A 101 -8.96 -12.05 16.18
N VAL A 102 -8.19 -11.12 15.61
CA VAL A 102 -7.42 -10.13 16.38
C VAL A 102 -8.33 -9.10 17.05
N LEU A 103 -9.44 -8.75 16.40
CA LEU A 103 -10.45 -7.83 16.93
C LEU A 103 -11.46 -8.50 17.88
N GLY A 104 -11.39 -9.82 18.08
CA GLY A 104 -12.34 -10.56 18.93
C GLY A 104 -13.76 -10.60 18.38
N MET A 105 -13.95 -10.39 17.07
CA MET A 105 -15.24 -10.36 16.39
C MET A 105 -15.69 -11.78 16.03
N GLU A 106 -16.14 -12.56 17.02
CA GLU A 106 -16.54 -13.96 16.85
C GLU A 106 -18.00 -14.16 16.42
N GLN A 107 -18.89 -13.21 16.74
CA GLN A 107 -20.34 -13.37 16.60
C GLN A 107 -20.96 -12.40 15.59
N GLU A 108 -20.51 -11.14 15.57
CA GLU A 108 -20.93 -10.12 14.61
C GLU A 108 -19.72 -9.35 14.10
N ILE A 109 -19.65 -9.16 12.78
CA ILE A 109 -18.60 -8.36 12.16
C ILE A 109 -19.10 -6.91 12.12
N ILE A 110 -18.79 -6.16 13.17
CA ILE A 110 -19.10 -4.73 13.25
C ILE A 110 -17.83 -3.96 12.91
N PHE A 111 -17.64 -3.65 11.62
CA PHE A 111 -16.63 -2.67 11.22
C PHE A 111 -17.19 -1.27 11.48
N ASN A 112 -17.05 -0.76 12.71
CA ASN A 112 -17.33 0.65 12.98
C ASN A 112 -16.03 1.47 12.99
N ASP A 113 -16.14 2.65 12.38
CA ASP A 113 -15.20 3.75 12.20
C ASP A 113 -13.75 3.56 12.72
N LEU A 114 -12.89 3.08 11.81
CA LEU A 114 -11.42 3.19 11.87
C LEU A 114 -10.75 2.38 13.01
N ASP A 115 -11.09 1.10 13.19
CA ASP A 115 -10.44 0.21 14.16
C ASP A 115 -8.92 -0.01 13.90
N PRO A 116 -8.05 -0.17 14.92
CA PRO A 116 -6.61 -0.40 14.81
C PRO A 116 -6.25 -1.80 14.29
N GLY A 117 -7.21 -2.52 13.70
CA GLY A 117 -7.09 -3.96 13.40
C GLY A 117 -5.85 -4.31 12.58
N LEU A 118 -5.42 -3.44 11.65
CA LEU A 118 -4.20 -3.67 10.87
C LEU A 118 -2.93 -3.60 11.72
N VAL A 119 -2.84 -2.66 12.67
CA VAL A 119 -1.68 -2.54 13.56
C VAL A 119 -1.60 -3.74 14.49
N LEU A 120 -2.73 -4.12 15.09
CA LEU A 120 -2.81 -5.29 15.97
C LEU A 120 -2.44 -6.58 15.23
N LEU A 121 -2.87 -6.70 13.96
CA LEU A 121 -2.51 -7.81 13.09
C LEU A 121 -1.00 -7.87 12.88
N VAL A 122 -0.37 -6.74 12.54
CA VAL A 122 1.08 -6.67 12.33
C VAL A 122 1.85 -7.02 13.61
N GLU A 123 1.43 -6.48 14.76
CA GLU A 123 2.05 -6.77 16.06
C GLU A 123 1.93 -8.26 16.45
N LYS A 124 0.83 -8.93 16.09
CA LYS A 124 0.64 -10.37 16.34
C LYS A 124 1.57 -11.26 15.50
N TYR A 125 1.84 -10.87 14.25
CA TYR A 125 2.56 -11.73 13.30
C TYR A 125 4.06 -11.38 13.13
N ILE A 126 4.52 -10.19 13.54
CA ILE A 126 5.94 -9.80 13.49
C ILE A 126 6.49 -9.67 14.92
N PRO A 127 7.13 -10.73 15.46
CA PRO A 127 7.49 -10.82 16.88
C PRO A 127 8.71 -9.99 17.29
N PHE A 128 9.60 -9.65 16.35
CA PHE A 128 10.82 -8.89 16.64
C PHE A 128 10.82 -7.53 15.96
N GLN A 129 10.91 -6.46 16.77
CA GLN A 129 10.96 -5.06 16.33
C GLN A 129 9.98 -4.76 15.19
N THR A 130 8.71 -5.09 15.40
CA THR A 130 7.59 -5.09 14.43
C THR A 130 7.70 -4.00 13.37
N TYR A 131 7.79 -2.73 13.79
CA TYR A 131 7.78 -1.58 12.89
C TYR A 131 9.08 -1.37 12.11
N VAL A 132 10.22 -1.71 12.71
CA VAL A 132 11.53 -1.63 12.04
C VAL A 132 11.62 -2.71 10.99
N THR A 133 11.27 -3.94 11.36
CA THR A 133 11.25 -5.10 10.47
C THR A 133 10.29 -4.87 9.30
N LEU A 134 9.06 -4.41 9.57
CA LEU A 134 8.08 -4.08 8.53
C LEU A 134 8.65 -3.05 7.55
N SER A 135 9.17 -1.94 8.05
CA SER A 135 9.69 -0.86 7.21
C SER A 135 10.86 -1.32 6.34
N LEU A 136 11.80 -2.08 6.90
CA LEU A 136 12.96 -2.60 6.17
C LEU A 136 12.55 -3.60 5.09
N VAL A 137 11.70 -4.57 5.41
CA VAL A 137 11.22 -5.57 4.45
C VAL A 137 10.45 -4.89 3.32
N THR A 138 9.55 -3.96 3.65
CA THR A 138 8.81 -3.20 2.65
C THR A 138 9.74 -2.36 1.76
N ALA A 139 10.76 -1.70 2.32
CA ALA A 139 11.73 -0.94 1.53
C ALA A 139 12.52 -1.84 0.56
N ILE A 140 12.94 -3.03 1.01
CA ILE A 140 13.62 -4.01 0.15
C ILE A 140 12.70 -4.45 -0.99
N LEU A 141 11.46 -4.83 -0.68
CA LEU A 141 10.48 -5.27 -1.70
C LEU A 141 10.17 -4.15 -2.69
N PHE A 142 10.00 -2.92 -2.22
CA PHE A 142 9.78 -1.75 -3.06
C PHE A 142 10.95 -1.50 -4.00
N TYR A 143 12.18 -1.57 -3.50
CA TYR A 143 13.39 -1.42 -4.31
C TYR A 143 13.54 -2.53 -5.36
N LEU A 144 13.31 -3.80 -4.97
CA LEU A 144 13.35 -4.93 -5.90
C LEU A 144 12.28 -4.79 -7.00
N SER A 145 11.08 -4.34 -6.62
CA SER A 145 9.98 -4.10 -7.55
C SER A 145 10.29 -2.97 -8.54
N LEU A 146 10.90 -1.88 -8.06
CA LEU A 146 11.39 -0.80 -8.92
C LEU A 146 12.40 -1.35 -9.95
N LYS A 147 13.37 -2.15 -9.51
CA LYS A 147 14.37 -2.74 -10.41
C LYS A 147 13.76 -3.71 -11.42
N LEU A 148 12.79 -4.52 -11.00
CA LEU A 148 12.03 -5.38 -11.90
C LEU A 148 11.28 -4.55 -12.95
N SER A 149 10.63 -3.46 -12.54
CA SER A 149 9.88 -2.56 -13.43
C SER A 149 10.78 -1.87 -14.45
N GLU A 150 11.97 -1.42 -14.03
CA GLU A 150 12.99 -0.87 -14.93
C GLU A 150 13.37 -1.90 -16.01
N GLN A 151 13.61 -3.16 -15.63
CA GLN A 151 13.95 -4.23 -16.56
C GLN A 151 12.80 -4.57 -17.53
N LEU A 152 11.57 -4.67 -17.03
CA LEU A 152 10.38 -4.96 -17.84
C LEU A 152 10.13 -3.85 -18.88
N PHE A 153 10.27 -2.59 -18.47
CA PHE A 153 10.09 -1.44 -19.36
C PHE A 153 11.13 -1.42 -20.48
N VAL A 154 12.40 -1.72 -20.17
CA VAL A 154 13.47 -1.80 -21.18
C VAL A 154 13.23 -2.96 -22.16
N LYS A 155 12.80 -4.14 -21.68
CA LYS A 155 12.50 -5.29 -22.55
C LYS A 155 11.37 -4.97 -23.54
N ARG A 156 10.27 -4.38 -23.08
CA ARG A 156 9.11 -4.07 -23.93
C ARG A 156 9.45 -3.10 -25.06
N ALA A 157 10.27 -2.09 -24.76
CA ALA A 157 10.71 -1.10 -25.74
C ALA A 157 11.80 -1.58 -26.72
N LYS A 158 12.21 -2.86 -26.67
CA LYS A 158 13.02 -3.52 -27.72
C LYS A 158 12.18 -4.37 -28.67
N VAL A 159 10.95 -4.70 -28.28
CA VAL A 159 10.02 -5.56 -29.04
C VAL A 159 9.04 -4.73 -29.89
N THR A 160 9.06 -3.40 -29.70
CA THR A 160 8.36 -2.40 -30.52
C THR A 160 9.37 -1.61 -31.32
#